data_AF-A0A971NLA2-F1
#
_entry.id   AF-A0A971NLA2-F1
#
_cell.length_a   1.000
_cell.length_b   1.000
_cell.length_c   1.000
_cell.angle_alpha   90.00
_cell.angle_beta   90.00
_cell.angle_gamma   90.00
#
_symmetry.space_group_name_H-M   'P 1'
#
loop_
_entity.id
_entity.type
_entity.pdbx_description
1 polymer ?
#
loop_
_entity_poly.entity_id
_entity_poly.type
_entity_poly.pdbx_seq_one_letter_code
_entity_poly.pdbx_strand_id
1 'polypeptide(L)'
;DLRIDSADGTQIFQGVSFPGVTDYTALDPGDYVFVVTAAGNTDPLAAFDDVALETGTLYTIAALGTLNGDDEYDFMVRVYTDNGDGAGFADLTPAAAVIPD
;
A
#
# COMPACT_ATOMS: atom_id res chain seq x y z
N ASP A 1 3.42 6.44 6.07
CA ASP A 1 1.99 6.19 6.35
C ASP A 1 1.34 5.52 5.15
N LEU A 2 0.20 4.86 5.36
CA LEU A 2 -0.64 4.34 4.27
C LEU A 2 -1.99 5.07 4.27
N ARG A 3 -2.36 5.60 3.12
CA ARG A 3 -3.59 6.34 2.87
C ARG A 3 -4.35 5.75 1.69
N ILE A 4 -5.64 6.07 1.61
CA ILE A 4 -6.51 5.70 0.48
C ILE A 4 -6.96 6.94 -0.30
N ASP A 5 -7.22 6.74 -1.59
CA ASP A 5 -7.69 7.67 -2.61
C ASP A 5 -6.69 8.76 -3.02
N SER A 6 -5.96 9.36 -2.07
CA SER A 6 -4.94 10.36 -2.34
C SER A 6 -3.98 10.55 -1.16
N ALA A 7 -2.89 11.30 -1.37
CA ALA A 7 -1.92 11.63 -0.33
C ALA A 7 -2.51 12.45 0.84
N ASP A 8 -3.55 13.23 0.57
CA ASP A 8 -4.34 13.97 1.56
C ASP A 8 -5.64 13.24 1.96
N GLY A 9 -5.82 12.01 1.46
CA GLY A 9 -6.98 11.18 1.71
C GLY A 9 -6.99 10.55 3.10
N THR A 10 -7.88 9.58 3.28
CA THR A 10 -8.07 8.92 4.58
C THR A 10 -6.83 8.12 4.95
N GLN A 11 -6.24 8.44 6.11
CA GLN A 11 -5.16 7.66 6.69
C GLN A 11 -5.70 6.38 7.32
N ILE A 12 -5.25 5.24 6.80
CA ILE A 12 -5.62 3.92 7.31
C ILE A 12 -4.56 3.35 8.25
N PHE A 13 -3.27 3.65 8.00
CA PHE A 13 -2.19 3.27 8.90
C PHE A 13 -1.18 4.41 9.07
N GLN A 14 -0.72 4.61 10.31
CA GLN A 14 0.22 5.65 10.68
C GLN A 14 1.56 5.04 11.12
N GLY A 15 2.66 5.58 10.60
CA GLY A 15 4.01 5.38 11.13
C GLY A 15 4.50 3.93 11.14
N VAL A 16 4.05 3.09 10.20
CA VAL A 16 4.46 1.68 10.12
C VAL A 16 5.96 1.61 9.76
N SER A 17 6.80 1.22 10.73
CA SER A 17 8.24 1.08 10.53
C SER A 17 8.61 -0.29 9.97
N PHE A 18 9.60 -0.36 9.09
CA PHE A 18 10.12 -1.63 8.56
C PHE A 18 11.26 -2.20 9.43
N PRO A 19 11.30 -3.51 9.71
CA PRO A 19 10.22 -4.49 9.53
C PRO A 19 9.14 -4.30 10.61
N GLY A 20 7.88 -4.25 10.20
CA GLY A 20 6.76 -4.06 11.11
C GLY A 20 5.44 -4.43 10.45
N VAL A 21 4.48 -4.81 11.29
CA VAL A 21 3.14 -5.25 10.88
C VAL A 21 2.12 -4.50 11.74
N THR A 22 0.96 -4.21 11.15
CA THR A 22 -0.17 -3.60 11.84
C THR A 22 -1.28 -4.63 12.03
N ASP A 23 -2.20 -4.35 12.94
CA ASP A 23 -3.49 -5.04 12.95
C ASP A 23 -4.31 -4.69 11.69
N TYR A 24 -5.30 -5.50 11.36
CA TYR A 24 -6.25 -5.22 10.28
C TYR A 24 -7.19 -4.08 10.67
N THR A 25 -7.59 -3.30 9.67
CA THR A 25 -8.65 -2.30 9.80
C THR A 25 -9.79 -2.62 8.85
N ALA A 26 -11.02 -2.32 9.26
CA ALA A 26 -12.19 -2.52 8.41
C ALA A 26 -12.33 -1.37 7.41
N LEU A 27 -12.57 -1.71 6.16
CA LEU A 27 -12.94 -0.79 5.08
C LEU A 27 -14.22 -1.29 4.42
N ASP A 28 -14.98 -0.34 3.87
CA ASP A 28 -16.12 -0.68 3.02
C ASP A 28 -15.61 -1.34 1.72
N PRO A 29 -16.39 -2.22 1.08
CA PRO A 29 -16.01 -2.77 -0.21
C PRO A 29 -16.04 -1.69 -1.30
N GLY A 30 -15.08 -1.73 -2.22
CA GLY A 30 -14.94 -0.74 -3.28
C GLY A 30 -13.54 -0.69 -3.88
N ASP A 31 -13.36 0.19 -4.86
CA ASP A 31 -12.08 0.43 -5.52
C ASP A 31 -11.32 1.53 -4.77
N TYR A 32 -10.09 1.24 -4.35
CA TYR A 32 -9.24 2.18 -3.62
C TYR A 32 -7.90 2.38 -4.32
N VAL A 33 -7.45 3.63 -4.37
CA VAL A 33 -6.06 3.95 -4.68
C VAL A 33 -5.27 3.96 -3.39
N PHE A 34 -4.27 3.08 -3.27
CA PHE A 34 -3.37 3.11 -2.12
C PHE A 34 -2.25 4.12 -2.35
N VAL A 35 -1.96 4.93 -1.34
CA VAL A 35 -0.90 5.94 -1.37
C VAL A 35 0.00 5.76 -0.15
N VAL A 36 1.28 5.50 -0.41
CA VAL A 36 2.33 5.48 0.59
C VAL A 36 2.89 6.90 0.70
N THR A 37 2.91 7.46 1.90
CA THR A 37 3.49 8.78 2.17
C THR A 37 4.61 8.69 3.20
N ALA A 38 5.43 9.74 3.28
CA ALA A 38 6.34 9.89 4.41
C ALA A 38 5.56 9.95 5.74
N ALA A 39 6.20 9.52 6.83
CA ALA A 39 5.55 9.39 8.12
C ALA A 39 5.24 10.77 8.72
N GLY A 40 4.00 10.99 9.15
CA GLY A 40 3.61 12.22 9.85
C GLY A 40 3.40 13.45 8.95
N ASN A 41 3.47 13.30 7.62
CA ASN A 41 3.09 14.33 6.66
C ASN A 41 2.30 13.72 5.48
N THR A 42 1.90 14.52 4.50
CA THR A 42 1.14 14.09 3.30
C THR A 42 1.99 14.06 2.03
N ASP A 43 3.32 14.04 2.16
CA ASP A 43 4.21 13.97 0.99
C ASP A 43 4.13 12.56 0.38
N PRO A 44 3.61 12.39 -0.85
CA PRO A 44 3.44 11.07 -1.43
C PRO A 44 4.78 10.53 -1.93
N LEU A 45 5.07 9.28 -1.55
CA LEU A 45 6.25 8.54 -1.98
C LEU A 45 5.91 7.61 -3.15
N ALA A 46 4.74 6.99 -3.10
CA ALA A 46 4.21 6.15 -4.17
C ALA A 46 2.68 6.17 -4.14
N ALA A 47 2.07 6.21 -5.32
CA ALA A 47 0.64 5.97 -5.52
C ALA A 47 0.46 4.84 -6.52
N PHE A 48 -0.58 4.03 -6.35
CA PHE A 48 -0.81 2.84 -7.14
C PHE A 48 -2.12 2.93 -7.94
N ASP A 49 -2.28 2.05 -8.92
CA ASP A 49 -3.56 1.83 -9.59
C ASP A 49 -4.65 1.37 -8.60
N ASP A 50 -5.90 1.41 -9.05
CA ASP A 50 -7.05 1.02 -8.26
C ASP A 50 -7.02 -0.46 -7.87
N VAL A 51 -7.37 -0.71 -6.61
CA VAL A 51 -7.49 -2.05 -6.03
C VAL A 51 -8.91 -2.26 -5.56
N ALA A 52 -9.59 -3.22 -6.17
CA ALA A 52 -10.92 -3.64 -5.76
C ALA A 52 -10.85 -4.48 -4.47
N LEU A 53 -11.47 -3.99 -3.40
CA LEU A 53 -11.68 -4.72 -2.15
C LEU A 53 -13.08 -5.31 -2.08
N GLU A 54 -13.15 -6.62 -1.84
CA GLU A 54 -14.39 -7.36 -1.73
C GLU A 54 -14.88 -7.49 -0.28
N THR A 55 -16.20 -7.58 -0.11
CA THR A 55 -16.80 -7.73 1.21
C THR A 55 -16.44 -9.08 1.82
N GLY A 56 -16.05 -9.07 3.10
CA GLY A 56 -15.69 -10.31 3.82
C GLY A 56 -14.32 -10.89 3.44
N THR A 57 -13.54 -10.18 2.64
CA THR A 57 -12.18 -10.56 2.25
C THR A 57 -11.16 -9.80 3.11
N LEU A 58 -10.19 -10.53 3.64
CA LEU A 58 -9.04 -10.02 4.37
C LEU A 58 -7.90 -9.79 3.39
N TYR A 59 -7.27 -8.62 3.50
CA TYR A 59 -6.16 -8.24 2.65
C TYR A 59 -4.97 -7.83 3.50
N THR A 60 -3.79 -8.29 3.11
CA THR A 60 -2.51 -7.88 3.70
C THR A 60 -1.70 -7.14 2.66
N ILE A 61 -1.31 -5.90 2.98
CA ILE A 61 -0.48 -5.07 2.10
C ILE A 61 0.95 -5.12 2.59
N ALA A 62 1.87 -5.55 1.73
CA ALA A 62 3.30 -5.60 2.01
C ALA A 62 4.02 -4.57 1.14
N ALA A 63 4.71 -3.63 1.78
CA ALA A 63 5.66 -2.73 1.14
C ALA A 63 7.07 -3.33 1.25
N LEU A 64 7.73 -3.52 0.12
CA LEU A 64 9.01 -4.24 -0.01
C LEU A 64 9.99 -3.39 -0.83
N GLY A 65 11.29 -3.66 -0.68
CA GLY A 65 12.34 -2.92 -1.38
C GLY A 65 12.55 -1.51 -0.82
N THR A 66 13.24 -0.67 -1.58
CA THR A 66 13.57 0.71 -1.18
C THR A 66 13.30 1.70 -2.31
N LEU A 67 13.08 2.97 -1.97
CA LEU A 67 12.91 4.03 -2.97
C LEU A 67 14.23 4.50 -3.59
N ASN A 68 15.36 3.90 -3.20
CA ASN A 68 16.67 4.25 -3.71
C ASN A 68 17.01 3.30 -4.86
N GLY A 69 17.06 3.81 -6.09
CA GLY A 69 17.34 3.01 -7.29
C GLY A 69 18.73 2.39 -7.36
N ASP A 70 19.63 2.73 -6.43
CA ASP A 70 20.95 2.08 -6.29
C ASP A 70 20.91 0.79 -5.45
N ASP A 71 19.80 0.50 -4.76
CA ASP A 71 19.65 -0.70 -3.93
C ASP A 71 19.29 -1.94 -4.78
N GLU A 72 19.46 -3.14 -4.20
CA GLU A 72 19.24 -4.41 -4.92
C GLU A 72 17.78 -4.65 -5.34
N TYR A 73 16.83 -4.04 -4.63
CA TYR A 73 15.40 -4.25 -4.85
C TYR A 73 14.65 -2.90 -4.82
N ASP A 74 14.08 -2.55 -5.96
CA ASP A 74 13.20 -1.39 -6.11
C ASP A 74 11.97 -1.50 -5.19
N PHE A 75 11.45 -0.34 -4.78
CA PHE A 75 10.25 -0.25 -3.98
C PHE A 75 9.05 -0.82 -4.73
N MET A 76 8.37 -1.78 -4.11
CA MET A 76 7.14 -2.36 -4.62
C MET A 76 6.13 -2.56 -3.50
N VAL A 77 4.85 -2.59 -3.87
CA VAL A 77 3.77 -2.94 -2.95
C VAL A 77 3.03 -4.13 -3.51
N ARG A 78 2.77 -5.12 -2.66
CA ARG A 78 2.01 -6.33 -2.97
C ARG A 78 0.83 -6.46 -2.04
N VAL A 79 -0.33 -6.79 -2.59
CA VAL A 79 -1.55 -7.08 -1.84
C VAL A 79 -1.79 -8.57 -1.86
N TYR A 80 -1.94 -9.17 -0.69
CA TYR A 80 -2.27 -10.57 -0.50
C TYR A 80 -3.74 -10.72 -0.13
N THR A 81 -4.40 -11.73 -0.68
CA THR A 81 -5.70 -12.20 -0.19
C THR A 81 -5.45 -13.21 0.92
N ASP A 82 -5.82 -12.84 2.14
CA ASP A 82 -5.41 -13.55 3.36
C ASP A 82 -6.51 -14.46 3.95
N ASN A 83 -7.58 -14.69 3.19
CA ASN A 83 -8.64 -15.63 3.58
C ASN A 83 -8.23 -17.12 3.44
N GLY A 84 -7.06 -17.39 2.88
CA GLY A 84 -6.65 -18.71 2.43
C GLY A 84 -5.26 -19.13 2.91
N ASP A 85 -4.56 -19.88 2.06
CA ASP A 85 -3.21 -20.40 2.29
C ASP A 85 -2.10 -19.38 1.99
N GLY A 86 -2.46 -18.14 1.67
CA GLY A 86 -1.53 -17.07 1.33
C GLY A 86 -0.98 -17.11 -0.09
N ALA A 87 -1.51 -17.97 -0.97
CA ALA A 87 -1.06 -18.06 -2.37
C ALA A 87 -1.61 -16.93 -3.27
N GLY A 88 -2.72 -16.30 -2.88
CA GLY A 88 -3.34 -15.21 -3.63
C GLY A 88 -2.64 -13.88 -3.38
N PHE A 89 -2.07 -13.29 -4.43
CA PHE A 89 -1.53 -11.94 -4.36
C PHE A 89 -1.61 -11.21 -5.71
N ALA A 90 -1.55 -9.89 -5.65
CA ALA A 90 -1.36 -9.00 -6.78
C ALA A 90 -0.27 -7.97 -6.47
N ASP A 91 0.63 -7.74 -7.42
CA ASP A 91 1.58 -6.65 -7.35
C ASP A 91 0.90 -5.36 -7.80
N LEU A 92 1.04 -4.31 -6.99
CA LEU A 92 0.48 -3.02 -7.32
C LEU A 92 1.37 -2.33 -8.36
N THR A 93 0.72 -1.83 -9.40
CA THR A 93 1.39 -1.03 -10.43
C THR A 93 1.41 0.42 -9.95
N PRO A 94 2.59 1.07 -9.89
CA PRO A 94 2.65 2.49 -9.61
C PRO A 94 1.83 3.26 -10.64
N ALA A 95 0.88 4.07 -10.18
CA ALA A 95 0.16 4.98 -11.04
C ALA A 95 1.18 5.95 -11.64
N ALA A 96 1.07 6.25 -12.93
CA ALA A 96 2.05 7.00 -13.73
C ALA A 96 2.38 8.43 -13.22
N ALA A 97 1.84 8.87 -12.08
CA ALA A 97 1.93 10.22 -11.56
C ALA A 97 2.87 10.42 -10.37
N VAL A 98 3.38 9.38 -9.67
CA VAL A 98 4.14 9.61 -8.43
C VAL A 98 5.20 8.54 -8.16
N ILE A 99 6.37 8.65 -8.81
CA ILE A 99 7.63 8.29 -8.16
C ILE A 99 8.56 9.48 -8.42
N PRO A 100 8.82 10.35 -7.43
CA PRO A 100 9.86 11.36 -7.59
C PRO A 100 11.22 10.66 -7.76
N ASP A 101 11.97 11.10 -8.77
CA ASP A 101 13.37 10.72 -9.07
C ASP A 101 14.30 10.97 -7.86
#